data_AF-A0A930DP48-F1
#
_entry.id   AF-A0A930DP48-F1
#
_cell.length_a   1.000
_cell.length_b   1.000
_cell.length_c   1.000
_cell.angle_alpha   90.00
_cell.angle_beta   90.00
_cell.angle_gamma   90.00
#
_symmetry.space_group_name_H-M   'P 1'
#
loop_
_entity.id
_entity.type
_entity.pdbx_description
1 polymer ?
#
loop_
_entity_poly.entity_id
_entity_poly.type
_entity_poly.pdbx_seq_one_letter_code
_entity_poly.pdbx_strand_id
1 'polypeptide(L)'
;ERAALTENYSSLFQSGSFYESIAVAQGSMKASDVADILFFRSNDEAGTLSLCFTGASEEDVQKMGDAAAEYWLNAENGMQENVAKHDLHLVNDKTTLGMTTHSVNRNALILTDSMESSILRRQNEKKDSINTRIKNISDLEKAKKELPKAVNNATQSSKKRILKQAILGLFLGGFLSVFLFTLQYLLEAKLPKEEDLESLYGFTVLGSKKRYGRKGILPSLSEKLSGDKEREKDDENLLSLAKTNLSLLLREKQTGTDILFVGEDKQLCEKTEDFMACDHSHFNCSYAYNIFKNEESIERLGAAQNIVFVAKGKSELRAILNMKRRCEKLGKSIAGLILY
;
A
#
# COMPACT_ATOMS: atom_id res chain seq x y z
N GLU A 1 1.75 15.96 24.39
CA GLU A 1 3.14 16.44 24.27
C GLU A 1 3.39 17.12 22.92
N ARG A 2 3.26 16.43 21.77
CA ARG A 2 3.46 17.05 20.43
C ARG A 2 2.55 18.25 20.13
N ALA A 3 1.25 18.13 20.36
CA ALA A 3 0.32 19.24 20.13
C ALA A 3 0.65 20.49 20.97
N ALA A 4 0.97 20.30 22.26
CA ALA A 4 1.37 21.40 23.15
C ALA A 4 2.69 22.06 22.72
N LEU A 5 3.63 21.29 22.17
CA LEU A 5 4.87 21.83 21.61
C LEU A 5 4.60 22.68 20.37
N THR A 6 3.75 22.20 19.46
CA THR A 6 3.35 22.94 18.26
C THR A 6 2.58 24.21 18.60
N GLU A 7 1.71 24.17 19.61
CA GLU A 7 0.99 25.35 20.11
C GLU A 7 1.94 26.41 20.68
N ASN A 8 2.92 25.99 21.50
CA ASN A 8 3.93 26.90 22.05
C ASN A 8 4.74 27.59 20.94
N TYR A 9 5.26 26.83 19.96
CA TYR A 9 5.96 27.43 18.82
C TYR A 9 5.05 28.31 17.96
N SER A 10 3.78 27.93 17.80
CA SER A 10 2.81 28.75 17.06
C SER A 10 2.62 30.13 17.72
N SER A 11 2.56 30.17 19.04
CA SER A 11 2.47 31.45 19.77
C SER A 11 3.71 32.32 19.59
N LEU A 12 4.90 31.72 19.51
CA LEU A 12 6.15 32.44 19.26
C LEU A 12 6.19 33.04 17.85
N PHE A 13 5.73 32.32 16.83
CA PHE A 13 5.69 32.81 15.44
C PHE A 13 4.56 33.82 15.18
N GLN A 14 3.70 34.06 16.16
CA GLN A 14 2.68 35.10 16.14
C GLN A 14 2.96 36.22 17.15
N SER A 15 4.16 36.21 17.75
CA SER A 15 4.57 37.21 18.73
C SER A 15 5.06 38.50 18.05
N GLY A 16 4.90 39.63 18.75
CA GLY A 16 5.42 40.91 18.28
C GLY A 16 6.94 40.92 18.11
N SER A 17 7.68 40.19 18.96
CA SER A 17 9.14 40.08 18.85
C SER A 17 9.59 39.34 17.59
N PHE A 18 8.83 38.33 17.17
CA PHE A 18 9.08 37.66 15.90
C PHE A 18 8.87 38.62 14.74
N TYR A 19 7.75 39.34 14.71
CA TYR A 19 7.49 40.33 13.66
C TYR A 19 8.53 41.43 13.62
N GLU A 20 9.02 41.87 14.78
CA GLU A 20 10.11 42.84 14.86
C GLU A 20 11.41 42.30 14.28
N SER A 21 11.79 41.04 14.55
CA SER A 21 12.98 40.43 13.93
C SER A 21 12.90 40.35 12.41
N ILE A 22 11.72 40.03 11.86
CA ILE A 22 11.52 39.95 10.41
C ILE A 22 11.56 41.35 9.78
N ALA A 23 10.94 42.33 10.42
CA ALA A 23 10.94 43.72 9.97
C ALA A 23 12.36 44.32 9.94
N VAL A 24 13.16 44.06 10.98
CA VAL A 24 14.57 44.49 11.05
C VAL A 24 15.41 43.85 9.94
N ALA A 25 15.23 42.55 9.68
CA ALA A 25 15.98 41.85 8.64
C ALA A 25 15.65 42.33 7.23
N GLN A 26 14.39 42.69 6.97
CA GLN A 26 13.96 43.23 5.68
C GLN A 26 14.36 44.71 5.51
N GLY A 27 14.31 45.49 6.60
CA GLY A 27 14.90 46.83 6.71
C GLY A 27 14.03 48.00 6.24
N SER A 28 12.91 47.76 5.55
CA SER A 28 12.02 48.81 4.99
C SER A 28 10.56 48.67 5.40
N MET A 29 10.24 47.68 6.22
CA MET A 29 8.89 47.31 6.63
C MET A 29 8.70 47.48 8.14
N LYS A 30 7.48 47.79 8.59
CA LYS A 30 7.15 47.82 10.03
C LYS A 30 6.75 46.42 10.51
N ALA A 31 6.97 46.14 11.79
CA ALA A 31 6.54 44.87 12.39
C ALA A 31 5.03 44.59 12.21
N SER A 32 4.18 45.64 12.19
CA SER A 32 2.75 45.51 11.92
C SER A 32 2.44 44.91 10.55
N ASP A 33 3.27 45.19 9.56
CA ASP A 33 3.01 44.85 8.16
C ASP A 33 3.46 43.40 7.85
N VAL A 34 4.32 42.82 8.71
CA VAL A 34 4.75 41.41 8.62
C VAL A 34 3.56 40.46 8.68
N ALA A 35 2.57 40.76 9.52
CA ALA A 35 1.39 39.93 9.69
C ALA A 35 0.54 39.84 8.40
N ASP A 36 0.56 40.87 7.55
CA ASP A 36 -0.20 40.92 6.31
C ASP A 36 0.45 40.12 5.17
N ILE A 37 1.76 39.93 5.24
CA ILE A 37 2.55 39.24 4.20
C ILE A 37 3.01 37.84 4.62
N LEU A 38 2.76 37.45 5.88
CA LEU A 38 3.09 36.16 6.43
C LEU A 38 1.86 35.23 6.42
N PHE A 39 1.99 34.11 5.73
CA PHE A 39 1.03 33.00 5.82
C PHE A 39 1.60 31.93 6.74
N PHE A 40 1.03 31.83 7.94
CA PHE A 40 1.38 30.80 8.92
C PHE A 40 0.35 29.66 8.91
N ARG A 41 0.83 28.41 8.94
CA ARG A 41 0.00 27.21 9.13
C ARG A 41 0.67 26.26 10.11
N SER A 42 -0.08 25.79 11.09
CA SER A 42 0.32 24.70 11.98
C SER A 42 -0.53 23.46 11.74
N ASN A 43 0.07 22.29 11.99
CA ASN A 43 -0.65 21.03 12.10
C ASN A 43 -0.19 20.34 13.39
N ASP A 44 -0.99 20.46 14.44
CA ASP A 44 -0.67 20.00 15.79
C ASP A 44 -0.62 18.47 15.89
N GLU A 45 -1.37 17.76 15.04
CA GLU A 45 -1.34 16.30 14.96
C GLU A 45 -0.05 15.78 14.32
N ALA A 46 0.39 16.45 13.24
CA ALA A 46 1.61 16.10 12.52
C ALA A 46 2.89 16.71 13.14
N GLY A 47 2.75 17.69 14.03
CA GLY A 47 3.86 18.43 14.63
C GLY A 47 4.59 19.32 13.62
N THR A 48 3.91 19.83 12.60
CA THR A 48 4.52 20.62 11.52
C THR A 48 4.07 22.08 11.53
N LEU A 49 5.00 22.97 11.21
CA LEU A 49 4.78 24.41 11.10
C LEU A 49 5.27 24.87 9.73
N SER A 50 4.50 25.75 9.09
CA SER A 50 4.82 26.30 7.78
C SER A 50 4.65 27.81 7.81
N LEU A 51 5.73 28.50 7.45
CA LEU A 51 5.80 29.95 7.29
C LEU A 51 6.01 30.23 5.79
N CYS A 52 5.23 31.14 5.23
CA CYS A 52 5.39 31.57 3.85
C CYS A 52 5.31 33.09 3.79
N PHE A 53 6.36 33.73 3.29
CA PHE A 53 6.44 35.17 3.13
C PHE A 53 6.20 35.58 1.68
N THR A 54 5.52 36.70 1.49
CA THR A 54 5.38 37.34 0.17
C THR A 54 6.08 38.69 0.17
N GLY A 55 6.86 38.99 -0.87
CA GLY A 55 7.64 40.23 -0.96
C GLY A 55 7.73 40.74 -2.39
N ALA A 56 8.29 41.94 -2.55
CA ALA A 56 8.44 42.60 -3.84
C ALA A 56 9.57 42.00 -4.69
N SER A 57 10.59 41.42 -4.04
CA SER A 57 11.71 40.75 -4.69
C SER A 57 12.06 39.42 -4.01
N GLU A 58 12.77 38.55 -4.72
CA GLU A 58 13.29 37.30 -4.18
C GLU A 58 14.28 37.56 -3.03
N GLU A 59 15.10 38.61 -3.12
CA GLU A 59 16.04 39.00 -2.08
C GLU A 59 15.32 39.40 -0.78
N ASP A 60 14.21 40.14 -0.88
CA ASP A 60 13.41 40.50 0.29
C ASP A 60 12.82 39.26 0.97
N VAL A 61 12.28 38.34 0.18
CA VAL A 61 11.68 37.10 0.70
C VAL A 61 12.75 36.20 1.32
N GLN A 62 13.94 36.12 0.73
CA GLN A 62 15.05 35.35 1.29
C GLN A 62 15.49 35.91 2.64
N LYS A 63 15.68 37.23 2.76
CA LYS A 63 16.04 37.86 4.04
C LYS A 63 15.03 37.58 5.15
N MET A 64 13.74 37.60 4.83
CA MET A 64 12.69 37.25 5.78
C MET A 64 12.70 35.77 6.15
N GLY A 65 12.95 34.88 5.18
CA GLY A 65 13.10 33.44 5.42
C GLY A 65 14.29 33.11 6.32
N ASP A 66 15.46 33.69 6.03
CA ASP A 66 16.69 33.52 6.80
C ASP A 66 16.51 34.02 8.24
N ALA A 67 15.91 35.19 8.42
CA ALA A 67 15.61 35.75 9.73
C ALA A 67 14.62 34.88 10.53
N ALA A 68 13.64 34.28 9.86
CA ALA A 68 12.71 33.35 10.51
C ALA A 68 13.42 32.05 10.94
N ALA A 69 14.34 31.53 10.14
CA ALA A 69 15.15 30.36 10.48
C ALA A 69 16.11 30.64 11.65
N GLU A 70 16.71 31.83 11.69
CA GLU A 70 17.57 32.24 12.81
C GLU A 70 16.76 32.42 14.11
N TYR A 71 15.59 33.07 14.03
CA TYR A 71 14.69 33.21 15.17
C TYR A 71 14.24 31.85 15.71
N TRP A 72 13.98 30.90 14.80
CA TRP A 72 13.63 29.52 15.12
C TRP A 72 14.73 28.79 15.90
N LEU A 73 15.98 28.85 15.43
CA LEU A 73 17.11 28.19 16.10
C LEU A 73 17.38 28.79 17.49
N ASN A 74 17.20 30.11 17.63
CA ASN A 74 17.33 30.77 18.93
C ASN A 74 16.19 30.41 19.89
N ALA A 75 14.96 30.28 19.38
CA ALA A 75 13.80 29.87 20.16
C ALA A 75 13.91 28.42 20.67
N GLU A 76 14.51 27.52 19.90
CA GLU A 76 14.76 26.12 20.31
C GLU A 76 15.58 26.04 21.60
N ASN A 77 16.69 26.79 21.64
CA ASN A 77 17.57 26.83 22.80
C ASN A 77 16.84 27.33 24.06
N GLY A 78 15.95 28.32 23.92
CA GLY A 78 15.16 28.84 25.05
C GLY A 78 14.01 27.93 25.49
N MET A 79 13.44 27.14 24.57
CA MET A 79 12.31 26.25 24.87
C MET A 79 12.73 24.92 25.49
N GLN A 80 13.95 24.44 25.22
CA GLN A 80 14.52 23.25 25.86
C GLN A 80 14.70 23.40 27.38
N GLU A 81 14.71 24.63 27.91
CA GLU A 81 14.76 24.89 29.36
C GLU A 81 13.42 24.63 30.07
N ASN A 82 12.29 24.78 29.37
CA ASN A 82 10.94 24.77 29.95
C ASN A 82 10.03 23.66 29.41
N VAL A 83 10.43 22.99 28.33
CA VAL A 83 9.65 21.94 27.65
C VAL A 83 10.54 20.71 27.46
N ALA A 84 9.92 19.52 27.47
CA ALA A 84 10.61 18.26 27.23
C ALA A 84 11.54 18.32 26.00
N LYS A 85 12.71 17.68 26.10
CA LYS A 85 13.75 17.70 25.06
C LYS A 85 13.16 17.32 23.69
N HIS A 86 13.35 18.20 22.71
CA HIS A 86 12.84 18.08 21.36
C HIS A 86 13.86 18.66 20.38
N ASP A 87 13.83 18.15 19.15
CA ASP A 87 14.68 18.61 18.06
C ASP A 87 13.79 19.18 16.95
N LEU A 88 14.19 20.31 16.37
CA LEU A 88 13.52 20.91 15.23
C LEU A 88 14.28 20.65 13.93
N HIS A 89 13.56 20.27 12.89
CA HIS A 89 14.13 19.99 11.57
C HIS A 89 13.54 20.91 10.51
N LEU A 90 14.40 21.66 9.83
CA LEU A 90 14.02 22.42 8.63
C LEU A 90 13.83 21.44 7.46
N VAL A 91 12.59 21.17 7.08
CA VAL A 91 12.25 20.17 6.05
C VAL A 91 12.30 20.75 4.63
N ASN A 92 11.90 22.01 4.46
CA ASN A 92 11.83 22.63 3.14
C ASN A 92 12.01 24.15 3.24
N ASP A 93 13.03 24.64 2.55
CA ASP A 93 13.31 26.07 2.34
C ASP A 93 13.48 26.31 0.84
N LYS A 94 12.58 27.13 0.27
CA LYS A 94 12.52 27.43 -1.17
C LYS A 94 11.94 28.81 -1.40
N THR A 95 12.63 29.60 -2.20
CA THR A 95 12.09 30.78 -2.86
C THR A 95 11.56 30.44 -4.24
N THR A 96 10.42 31.01 -4.61
CA THR A 96 9.87 30.87 -5.98
C THR A 96 9.25 32.18 -6.43
N LEU A 97 9.52 32.57 -7.68
CA LEU A 97 8.83 33.66 -8.35
C LEU A 97 7.36 33.26 -8.63
N GLY A 98 6.44 33.74 -7.80
CA GLY A 98 5.00 33.57 -8.01
C GLY A 98 4.42 34.54 -9.04
N MET A 99 3.35 34.15 -9.73
CA MET A 99 2.53 35.09 -10.52
C MET A 99 1.90 36.13 -9.59
N THR A 100 1.95 37.41 -9.98
CA THR A 100 1.32 38.54 -9.28
C THR A 100 -0.15 38.24 -8.96
N THR A 101 -0.46 38.07 -7.68
CA THR A 101 -1.83 38.00 -7.19
C THR A 101 -2.40 39.41 -7.12
N HIS A 102 -3.41 39.71 -7.94
CA HIS A 102 -4.16 40.96 -7.82
C HIS A 102 -4.95 40.97 -6.51
N SER A 103 -4.62 41.92 -5.62
CA SER A 103 -5.44 42.23 -4.44
C SER A 103 -6.80 42.78 -4.90
N VAL A 104 -7.89 42.13 -4.48
CA VAL A 104 -9.24 42.68 -4.60
C VAL A 104 -9.48 43.53 -3.35
N ASN A 105 -9.21 44.82 -3.43
CA ASN A 105 -9.61 45.74 -2.37
C ASN A 105 -11.12 46.02 -2.48
N ARG A 106 -11.89 45.45 -1.54
CA ARG A 106 -13.32 45.71 -1.35
C ARG A 106 -13.41 46.74 -0.21
N ASN A 107 -13.67 47.99 -0.59
CA ASN A 107 -14.07 49.15 0.24
C ASN A 107 -13.03 50.26 0.38
N ALA A 108 -13.06 51.22 -0.54
CA ALA A 108 -12.70 52.60 -0.25
C ALA A 108 -13.71 53.53 -0.95
N LEU A 109 -14.73 53.93 -0.19
CA LEU A 109 -15.76 54.87 -0.59
C LEU A 109 -15.50 56.19 0.14
N ILE A 110 -14.75 57.13 -0.45
CA ILE A 110 -14.81 58.55 -0.09
C ILE A 110 -14.63 59.40 -1.35
N LEU A 111 -15.65 60.22 -1.61
CA LEU A 111 -15.74 61.28 -2.61
C LEU A 111 -14.85 62.47 -2.22
N THR A 112 -14.29 63.20 -3.20
CA THR A 112 -14.46 64.67 -3.28
C THR A 112 -14.05 65.21 -4.66
N ASP A 113 -14.81 66.22 -5.05
CA ASP A 113 -14.94 66.86 -6.35
C ASP A 113 -14.00 68.08 -6.42
N SER A 114 -13.06 68.11 -7.37
CA SER A 114 -12.29 69.27 -7.87
C SER A 114 -10.98 68.79 -8.51
N MET A 115 -11.08 68.22 -9.70
CA MET A 115 -10.01 68.17 -10.69
C MET A 115 -10.64 67.56 -11.92
N GLU A 116 -10.53 68.23 -13.06
CA GLU A 116 -10.85 67.71 -14.38
C GLU A 116 -10.60 66.18 -14.43
N SER A 117 -11.69 65.40 -14.47
CA SER A 117 -11.68 64.08 -13.83
C SER A 117 -10.50 63.23 -14.33
N SER A 118 -9.66 62.78 -13.39
CA SER A 118 -8.62 61.79 -13.66
C SER A 118 -9.19 60.54 -14.36
N ILE A 119 -10.50 60.30 -14.21
CA ILE A 119 -11.30 59.31 -14.93
C ILE A 119 -11.42 59.63 -16.42
N LEU A 120 -11.74 60.86 -16.83
CA LEU A 120 -11.77 61.25 -18.25
C LEU A 120 -10.38 61.15 -18.89
N ARG A 121 -9.32 61.56 -18.18
CA ARG A 121 -7.94 61.39 -18.68
C ARG A 121 -7.56 59.92 -18.81
N ARG A 122 -7.86 59.10 -17.80
CA ARG A 122 -7.69 57.64 -17.84
C ARG A 122 -8.55 56.98 -18.92
N GLN A 123 -9.75 57.49 -19.19
CA GLN A 123 -10.61 56.98 -20.27
C GLN A 123 -10.04 57.32 -21.65
N ASN A 124 -9.45 58.50 -21.82
CA ASN A 124 -8.82 58.90 -23.07
C ASN A 124 -7.50 58.14 -23.30
N GLU A 125 -6.65 58.04 -22.28
CA GLU A 125 -5.44 57.19 -22.29
C GLU A 125 -5.79 55.72 -22.57
N LYS A 126 -6.90 55.22 -22.01
CA LYS A 126 -7.37 53.85 -22.28
C LYS A 126 -7.92 53.70 -23.70
N LYS A 127 -8.66 54.67 -24.23
CA LYS A 127 -9.09 54.70 -25.64
C LYS A 127 -7.90 54.72 -26.59
N ASP A 128 -6.88 55.52 -26.32
CA ASP A 128 -5.65 55.57 -27.13
C ASP A 128 -4.85 54.26 -27.03
N SER A 129 -4.79 53.65 -25.85
CA SER A 129 -4.18 52.33 -25.64
C SER A 129 -4.95 51.22 -26.38
N ILE A 130 -6.27 51.32 -26.46
CA ILE A 130 -7.12 50.35 -27.18
C ILE A 130 -6.93 50.54 -28.69
N ASN A 131 -6.95 51.78 -29.18
CA ASN A 131 -6.75 52.09 -30.59
C ASN A 131 -5.37 51.65 -31.09
N THR A 132 -4.31 51.88 -30.29
CA THR A 132 -2.96 51.40 -30.61
C THR A 132 -2.87 49.88 -30.61
N ARG A 133 -3.53 49.18 -29.67
CA ARG A 133 -3.61 47.72 -29.66
C ARG A 133 -4.40 47.16 -30.84
N ILE A 134 -5.52 47.78 -31.22
CA ILE A 134 -6.31 47.40 -32.38
C ILE A 134 -5.48 47.56 -33.66
N LYS A 135 -4.75 48.67 -33.79
CA LYS A 135 -3.85 48.90 -34.93
C LYS A 135 -2.74 47.85 -34.99
N ASN A 136 -2.07 47.59 -33.86
CA ASN A 136 -1.04 46.55 -33.76
C ASN A 136 -1.59 45.15 -34.05
N ILE A 137 -2.81 44.81 -33.63
CA ILE A 137 -3.46 43.54 -33.97
C ILE A 137 -3.72 43.47 -35.47
N SER A 138 -4.22 44.54 -36.09
CA SER A 138 -4.45 44.57 -37.54
C SER A 138 -3.15 44.44 -38.34
N ASP A 139 -2.06 45.04 -37.84
CA ASP A 139 -0.75 44.97 -38.47
C ASP A 139 -0.10 43.58 -38.25
N LEU A 140 -0.33 42.95 -37.09
CA LEU A 140 0.07 41.57 -36.81
C LEU A 140 -0.74 40.53 -37.60
N GLU A 141 -2.02 40.78 -37.88
CA GLU A 141 -2.84 39.93 -38.74
C GLU A 141 -2.40 40.02 -40.21
N LYS A 142 -2.06 41.22 -40.68
CA LYS A 142 -1.45 41.41 -42.00
C LYS A 142 -0.09 40.73 -42.08
N ALA A 143 0.77 40.91 -41.08
CA ALA A 143 2.06 40.24 -41.00
C ALA A 143 1.95 38.69 -40.91
N LYS A 144 0.94 38.17 -40.21
CA LYS A 144 0.64 36.72 -40.16
C LYS A 144 0.19 36.14 -41.49
N LYS A 145 -0.50 36.93 -42.33
CA LYS A 145 -0.91 36.50 -43.68
C LYS A 145 0.26 36.47 -44.67
N GLU A 146 1.33 37.21 -44.40
CA GLU A 146 2.49 37.36 -45.29
C GLU A 146 3.71 36.49 -44.91
N LEU A 147 3.69 35.82 -43.75
CA LEU A 147 4.79 34.94 -43.32
C LEU A 147 4.58 33.48 -43.82
N PRO A 148 5.58 32.85 -44.47
CA PRO A 148 5.49 31.45 -44.85
C PRO A 148 5.40 30.57 -43.60
N LYS A 149 4.52 29.56 -43.62
CA LYS A 149 4.23 28.66 -42.49
C LYS A 149 5.52 28.01 -41.96
N ALA A 150 5.96 28.44 -40.78
CA ALA A 150 7.09 27.84 -40.08
C ALA A 150 6.75 26.41 -39.64
N VAL A 151 7.68 25.48 -39.93
CA VAL A 151 7.61 24.07 -39.57
C VAL A 151 7.65 23.91 -38.04
N ASN A 152 6.66 23.20 -37.50
CA ASN A 152 6.48 22.94 -36.08
C ASN A 152 7.58 22.01 -35.52
N ASN A 153 8.58 22.55 -34.83
CA ASN A 153 9.60 21.77 -34.10
C ASN A 153 9.23 21.45 -32.63
N ALA A 154 7.99 21.71 -32.19
CA ALA A 154 7.58 21.52 -30.79
C ALA A 154 7.28 20.06 -30.38
N THR A 155 7.24 19.10 -31.31
CA THR A 155 6.75 17.73 -31.04
C THR A 155 7.84 16.72 -30.66
N GLN A 156 9.12 17.11 -30.64
CA GLN A 156 10.24 16.18 -30.39
C GLN A 156 10.66 16.04 -28.91
N SER A 157 10.39 17.04 -28.06
CA SER A 157 10.89 17.06 -26.67
C SER A 157 10.00 16.29 -25.67
N SER A 158 8.70 16.11 -25.95
CA SER A 158 7.75 15.42 -25.06
C SER A 158 7.87 13.89 -25.07
N LYS A 159 8.25 13.30 -26.22
CA LYS A 159 8.31 11.84 -26.39
C LYS A 159 9.35 11.17 -25.48
N LYS A 160 10.50 11.81 -25.24
CA LYS A 160 11.55 11.28 -24.36
C LYS A 160 11.15 11.26 -22.88
N ARG A 161 10.35 12.22 -22.41
CA ARG A 161 9.85 12.24 -21.02
C ARG A 161 8.73 11.22 -20.81
N ILE A 162 7.82 11.09 -21.77
CA ILE A 162 6.74 10.09 -21.74
C ILE A 162 7.33 8.67 -21.74
N LEU A 163 8.35 8.41 -22.56
CA LEU A 163 9.02 7.10 -22.59
C LEU A 163 9.72 6.77 -21.26
N LYS A 164 10.39 7.75 -20.64
CA LYS A 164 11.02 7.55 -19.31
C LYS A 164 9.98 7.24 -18.22
N GLN A 165 8.85 7.95 -18.23
CA GLN A 165 7.76 7.69 -17.29
C GLN A 165 7.07 6.35 -17.55
N ALA A 166 6.92 5.93 -18.82
CA ALA A 166 6.37 4.63 -19.17
C ALA A 166 7.28 3.47 -18.73
N ILE A 167 8.59 3.60 -18.91
CA ILE A 167 9.56 2.61 -18.42
C ILE A 167 9.53 2.53 -16.89
N LEU A 168 9.50 3.67 -16.21
CA LEU A 168 9.40 3.70 -14.75
C LEU A 168 8.09 3.08 -14.24
N GLY A 169 6.97 3.34 -14.93
CA GLY A 169 5.68 2.73 -14.64
C GLY A 169 5.66 1.22 -14.90
N LEU A 170 6.38 0.73 -15.92
CA LEU A 170 6.53 -0.71 -16.19
C LEU A 170 7.30 -1.41 -15.06
N PHE A 171 8.41 -0.82 -14.60
CA PHE A 171 9.17 -1.38 -13.48
C PHE A 171 8.38 -1.34 -12.17
N LEU A 172 7.74 -0.22 -11.86
CA LEU A 172 6.95 -0.09 -10.65
C LEU A 172 5.73 -1.01 -10.65
N GLY A 173 5.02 -1.09 -11.79
CA GLY A 173 3.89 -2.02 -11.96
C GLY A 173 4.32 -3.48 -11.93
N GLY A 174 5.46 -3.82 -12.54
CA GLY A 174 6.05 -5.16 -12.47
C GLY A 174 6.41 -5.55 -11.04
N PHE A 175 7.09 -4.65 -10.31
CA PHE A 175 7.45 -4.86 -8.91
C PHE A 175 6.21 -5.02 -8.02
N LEU A 176 5.22 -4.14 -8.18
CA LEU A 176 3.98 -4.19 -7.39
C LEU A 176 3.15 -5.44 -7.70
N SER A 177 3.14 -5.91 -8.95
CA SER A 177 2.51 -7.17 -9.34
C SER A 177 3.15 -8.35 -8.62
N VAL A 178 4.48 -8.47 -8.68
CA VAL A 178 5.22 -9.54 -7.97
C VAL A 178 4.99 -9.43 -6.46
N PHE A 179 4.99 -8.22 -5.89
CA PHE A 179 4.70 -7.99 -4.48
C PHE A 179 3.28 -8.46 -4.09
N LEU A 180 2.26 -8.16 -4.89
CA LEU A 180 0.90 -8.62 -4.63
C LEU A 180 0.76 -10.13 -4.77
N PHE A 181 1.39 -10.74 -5.78
CA PHE A 181 1.41 -12.20 -5.95
C PHE A 181 2.12 -12.90 -4.79
N THR A 182 3.26 -12.37 -4.36
CA THR A 182 4.01 -12.93 -3.22
C THR A 182 3.27 -12.73 -1.91
N LEU A 183 2.62 -11.58 -1.69
CA LEU A 183 1.80 -11.33 -0.51
C LEU A 183 0.59 -12.27 -0.45
N GLN A 184 -0.09 -12.50 -1.57
CA GLN A 184 -1.18 -13.48 -1.65
C GLN A 184 -0.68 -14.91 -1.35
N TYR A 185 0.54 -15.25 -1.80
CA TYR A 185 1.18 -16.54 -1.49
C TYR A 185 1.56 -16.65 -0.01
N LEU A 186 2.03 -15.57 0.61
CA LEU A 186 2.46 -15.52 2.01
C LEU A 186 1.28 -15.54 2.99
N LEU A 187 0.17 -14.89 2.62
CA LEU A 187 -1.04 -14.79 3.44
C LEU A 187 -1.94 -16.02 3.33
N GLU A 188 -1.80 -16.83 2.28
CA GLU A 188 -2.56 -18.07 2.16
C GLU A 188 -1.95 -19.11 3.09
N ALA A 189 -2.54 -19.27 4.29
CA ALA A 189 -2.18 -20.31 5.26
C ALA A 189 -2.37 -21.69 4.62
N LYS A 190 -1.32 -22.17 3.96
CA LYS A 190 -1.28 -23.45 3.26
C LYS A 190 -0.42 -24.42 4.04
N LEU A 191 -0.79 -25.70 3.98
CA LEU A 191 0.01 -26.76 4.57
C LEU A 191 1.43 -26.76 3.98
N PRO A 192 2.47 -27.17 4.74
CA PRO A 192 3.83 -27.35 4.24
C PRO A 192 3.90 -28.34 3.06
N LYS A 193 5.02 -28.41 2.34
CA LYS A 193 5.18 -29.35 1.21
C LYS A 193 5.11 -30.81 1.70
N GLU A 194 4.87 -31.76 0.79
CA GLU A 194 4.87 -33.18 1.16
C GLU A 194 6.20 -33.57 1.82
N GLU A 195 7.32 -33.18 1.22
CA GLU A 195 8.68 -33.40 1.75
C GLU A 195 8.83 -32.90 3.19
N ASP A 196 8.28 -31.72 3.52
CA ASP A 196 8.31 -31.17 4.87
C ASP A 196 7.39 -31.95 5.81
N LEU A 197 6.20 -32.35 5.36
CA LEU A 197 5.25 -33.16 6.14
C LEU A 197 5.83 -34.54 6.48
N GLU A 198 6.62 -35.12 5.58
CA GLU A 198 7.28 -36.40 5.80
C GLU A 198 8.54 -36.25 6.66
N SER A 199 9.44 -35.33 6.32
CA SER A 199 10.74 -35.19 6.98
C SER A 199 10.66 -34.53 8.36
N LEU A 200 9.84 -33.48 8.53
CA LEU A 200 9.78 -32.70 9.77
C LEU A 200 8.67 -33.20 10.70
N TYR A 201 7.56 -33.67 10.15
CA TYR A 201 6.37 -34.02 10.91
C TYR A 201 6.07 -35.51 10.93
N GLY A 202 6.83 -36.34 10.20
CA GLY A 202 6.71 -37.80 10.23
C GLY A 202 5.35 -38.30 9.75
N PHE A 203 4.73 -37.63 8.79
CA PHE A 203 3.59 -38.20 8.06
C PHE A 203 4.11 -39.11 6.93
N THR A 204 3.27 -40.04 6.48
CA THR A 204 3.47 -40.74 5.21
C THR A 204 2.42 -40.19 4.24
N VAL A 205 2.82 -39.49 3.19
CA VAL A 205 1.86 -38.90 2.26
C VAL A 205 1.43 -39.97 1.25
N LEU A 206 0.13 -40.29 1.26
CA LEU A 206 -0.43 -41.32 0.38
C LEU A 206 -0.75 -40.78 -1.02
N GLY A 207 -1.00 -39.48 -1.12
CA GLY A 207 -1.28 -38.77 -2.36
C GLY A 207 -1.51 -37.28 -2.11
N SER A 208 -1.20 -36.45 -3.10
CA SER A 208 -1.37 -35.00 -3.02
C SER A 208 -1.92 -34.40 -4.32
N LYS A 209 -2.88 -33.48 -4.17
CA LYS A 209 -3.47 -32.73 -5.29
C LYS A 209 -2.65 -31.48 -5.59
N LYS A 210 -2.67 -31.03 -6.85
CA LYS A 210 -2.11 -29.73 -7.24
C LYS A 210 -2.70 -28.61 -6.38
N ARG A 211 -1.83 -27.85 -5.71
CA ARG A 211 -2.18 -26.73 -4.82
C ARG A 211 -2.45 -25.44 -5.58
N TYR A 212 -1.91 -25.32 -6.80
CA TYR A 212 -2.18 -24.20 -7.70
C TYR A 212 -2.99 -24.66 -8.91
N GLY A 213 -4.23 -24.17 -8.99
CA GLY A 213 -5.01 -24.28 -10.23
C GLY A 213 -4.33 -23.48 -11.35
N ARG A 214 -4.57 -23.88 -12.60
CA ARG A 214 -4.09 -23.17 -13.82
C ARG A 214 -4.77 -21.80 -14.01
N LYS A 215 -4.75 -20.91 -13.03
CA LYS A 215 -5.31 -19.57 -13.14
C LYS A 215 -4.15 -18.57 -13.25
N GLY A 216 -3.90 -18.09 -14.46
CA GLY A 216 -2.88 -17.09 -14.74
C GLY A 216 -2.44 -17.07 -16.21
N ILE A 217 -1.68 -16.04 -16.57
CA ILE A 217 -1.25 -15.74 -17.95
C ILE A 217 -0.09 -16.68 -18.38
N LEU A 218 0.62 -17.33 -17.44
CA LEU A 218 1.75 -18.24 -17.68
C LEU A 218 1.70 -19.50 -16.78
N PRO A 219 0.84 -20.49 -17.10
CA PRO A 219 0.62 -21.67 -16.26
C PRO A 219 1.85 -22.60 -16.12
N SER A 220 2.76 -22.58 -17.08
CA SER A 220 3.99 -23.41 -17.07
C SER A 220 5.06 -22.88 -16.12
N LEU A 221 5.13 -21.55 -15.93
CA LEU A 221 6.03 -20.93 -14.94
C LEU A 221 5.49 -21.12 -13.53
N SER A 222 4.17 -21.02 -13.33
CA SER A 222 3.57 -21.28 -12.02
C SER A 222 3.77 -22.72 -11.56
N GLU A 223 3.64 -23.72 -12.45
CA GLU A 223 3.88 -25.13 -12.09
C GLU A 223 5.35 -25.42 -11.75
N LYS A 224 6.30 -24.75 -12.43
CA LYS A 224 7.74 -24.88 -12.12
C LYS A 224 8.13 -24.19 -10.81
N LEU A 225 7.53 -23.04 -10.51
CA LEU A 225 7.80 -22.29 -9.28
C LEU A 225 7.12 -22.92 -8.06
N SER A 226 5.95 -23.54 -8.24
CA SER A 226 5.23 -24.19 -7.14
C SER A 226 5.78 -25.56 -6.76
N GLY A 227 6.49 -26.23 -7.69
CA GLY A 227 6.90 -27.62 -7.51
C GLY A 227 5.75 -28.64 -7.70
N ASP A 228 4.58 -28.21 -8.20
CA ASP A 228 3.39 -29.05 -8.36
C ASP A 228 3.40 -29.92 -9.63
N LYS A 229 4.59 -30.28 -10.14
CA LYS A 229 4.70 -31.04 -11.39
C LYS A 229 4.27 -32.49 -11.21
N GLU A 230 4.57 -33.08 -10.06
CA GLU A 230 4.34 -34.50 -9.74
C GLU A 230 2.99 -34.75 -9.03
N ARG A 231 2.22 -33.70 -8.74
CA ARG A 231 0.93 -33.82 -8.05
C ARG A 231 -0.25 -34.08 -9.00
N GLU A 232 -1.23 -34.81 -8.49
CA GLU A 232 -2.41 -35.22 -9.25
C GLU A 232 -3.37 -34.05 -9.53
N LYS A 233 -3.97 -34.07 -10.72
CA LYS A 233 -4.88 -33.01 -11.18
C LYS A 233 -6.32 -33.23 -10.71
N ASP A 234 -6.75 -34.49 -10.70
CA ASP A 234 -8.13 -34.89 -10.49
C ASP A 234 -8.28 -35.69 -9.20
N ASP A 235 -9.42 -35.53 -8.51
CA ASP A 235 -9.67 -36.17 -7.22
C ASP A 235 -9.69 -37.70 -7.34
N GLU A 236 -10.17 -38.24 -8.46
CA GLU A 236 -10.26 -39.69 -8.70
C GLU A 236 -8.88 -40.32 -8.89
N ASN A 237 -7.98 -39.65 -9.62
CA ASN A 237 -6.60 -40.11 -9.79
C ASN A 237 -5.82 -40.05 -8.47
N LEU A 238 -6.04 -39.00 -7.68
CA LEU A 238 -5.47 -38.89 -6.33
C LEU A 238 -5.95 -40.03 -5.42
N LEU A 239 -7.25 -40.29 -5.40
CA LEU A 239 -7.83 -41.29 -4.54
C LEU A 239 -7.45 -42.71 -4.96
N SER A 240 -7.34 -42.99 -6.25
CA SER A 240 -6.83 -44.27 -6.77
C SER A 240 -5.35 -44.50 -6.45
N LEU A 241 -4.51 -43.45 -6.54
CA LEU A 241 -3.12 -43.50 -6.11
C LEU A 241 -3.02 -43.75 -4.60
N ALA A 242 -3.79 -42.97 -3.80
CA ALA A 242 -3.83 -43.12 -2.35
C ALA A 242 -4.30 -44.52 -1.93
N LYS A 243 -5.29 -45.08 -2.62
CA LYS A 243 -5.80 -46.44 -2.40
C LYS A 243 -4.71 -47.48 -2.65
N THR A 244 -3.96 -47.34 -3.75
CA THR A 244 -2.88 -48.25 -4.11
C THR A 244 -1.77 -48.20 -3.07
N ASN A 245 -1.30 -47.01 -2.72
CA ASN A 245 -0.24 -46.80 -1.72
C ASN A 245 -0.64 -47.31 -0.33
N LEU A 246 -1.87 -47.01 0.10
CA LEU A 246 -2.42 -47.51 1.36
C LEU A 246 -2.47 -49.04 1.38
N SER A 247 -2.92 -49.67 0.28
CA SER A 247 -3.01 -51.13 0.22
C SER A 247 -1.65 -51.83 0.31
N LEU A 248 -0.60 -51.21 -0.25
CA LEU A 248 0.77 -51.69 -0.14
C LEU A 248 1.29 -51.53 1.30
N LEU A 249 1.09 -50.37 1.91
CA LEU A 249 1.53 -50.09 3.28
C LEU A 249 0.87 -50.99 4.32
N LEU A 250 -0.43 -51.25 4.20
CA LEU A 250 -1.14 -52.13 5.15
C LEU A 250 -0.73 -53.59 4.99
N ARG A 251 -0.44 -54.04 3.76
CA ARG A 251 0.12 -55.38 3.51
C ARG A 251 1.51 -55.55 4.09
N GLU A 252 2.36 -54.53 3.97
CA GLU A 252 3.73 -54.55 4.51
C GLU A 252 3.75 -54.52 6.04
N LYS A 253 2.88 -53.71 6.67
CA LYS A 253 2.80 -53.57 8.13
C LYS A 253 1.99 -54.66 8.84
N GLN A 254 1.36 -55.59 8.11
CA GLN A 254 0.43 -56.60 8.64
C GLN A 254 -0.66 -56.03 9.57
N THR A 255 -1.06 -54.79 9.32
CA THR A 255 -2.08 -54.08 10.10
C THR A 255 -3.49 -54.43 9.63
N GLY A 256 -4.45 -54.42 10.56
CA GLY A 256 -5.86 -54.74 10.28
C GLY A 256 -6.48 -53.90 9.15
N THR A 257 -7.56 -54.42 8.58
CA THR A 257 -8.26 -53.85 7.43
C THR A 257 -9.21 -52.70 7.78
N ASP A 258 -9.42 -52.43 9.06
CA ASP A 258 -10.28 -51.34 9.53
C ASP A 258 -9.53 -50.01 9.47
N ILE A 259 -10.08 -49.05 8.72
CA ILE A 259 -9.48 -47.74 8.45
C ILE A 259 -10.50 -46.65 8.76
N LEU A 260 -10.06 -45.67 9.55
CA LEU A 260 -10.82 -44.46 9.82
C LEU A 260 -10.17 -43.27 9.13
N PHE A 261 -10.91 -42.64 8.22
CA PHE A 261 -10.55 -41.38 7.59
C PHE A 261 -10.89 -40.22 8.53
N VAL A 262 -9.89 -39.44 8.94
CA VAL A 262 -10.04 -38.34 9.89
C VAL A 262 -9.67 -37.02 9.25
N GLY A 263 -10.58 -36.06 9.26
CA GLY A 263 -10.33 -34.72 8.72
C GLY A 263 -11.16 -33.62 9.39
N GLU A 264 -10.96 -32.39 8.94
CA GLU A 264 -11.77 -31.24 9.40
C GLU A 264 -13.10 -31.15 8.64
N ASP A 265 -13.08 -31.46 7.35
CA ASP A 265 -14.21 -31.30 6.45
C ASP A 265 -14.98 -32.61 6.28
N LYS A 266 -16.25 -32.60 6.68
CA LYS A 266 -17.16 -33.74 6.57
C LYS A 266 -17.30 -34.24 5.12
N GLN A 267 -17.57 -33.34 4.17
CA GLN A 267 -17.86 -33.71 2.78
C GLN A 267 -16.65 -34.37 2.11
N LEU A 268 -15.45 -33.91 2.48
CA LEU A 268 -14.21 -34.46 1.96
C LEU A 268 -13.95 -35.87 2.50
N CYS A 269 -14.20 -36.09 3.79
CA CYS A 269 -14.01 -37.39 4.43
C CYS A 269 -15.03 -38.42 3.91
N GLU A 270 -16.29 -38.01 3.78
CA GLU A 270 -17.39 -38.82 3.21
C GLU A 270 -17.07 -39.20 1.75
N LYS A 271 -16.67 -38.23 0.91
CA LYS A 271 -16.23 -38.52 -0.47
C LYS A 271 -15.04 -39.50 -0.54
N THR A 272 -14.10 -39.39 0.41
CA THR A 272 -12.93 -40.27 0.47
C THR A 272 -13.35 -41.69 0.84
N GLU A 273 -14.22 -41.83 1.84
CA GLU A 273 -14.77 -43.12 2.27
C GLU A 273 -15.55 -43.80 1.15
N ASP A 274 -16.49 -43.09 0.52
CA ASP A 274 -17.33 -43.61 -0.57
C ASP A 274 -16.47 -44.19 -1.70
N PHE A 275 -15.48 -43.43 -2.15
CA PHE A 275 -14.57 -43.87 -3.21
C PHE A 275 -13.74 -45.09 -2.80
N MET A 276 -13.28 -45.13 -1.55
CA MET A 276 -12.49 -46.23 -1.04
C MET A 276 -13.32 -47.51 -0.84
N ALA A 277 -14.62 -47.37 -0.58
CA ALA A 277 -15.58 -48.47 -0.42
C ALA A 277 -16.09 -49.06 -1.74
N CYS A 278 -16.21 -48.27 -2.83
CA CYS A 278 -16.87 -48.68 -4.07
C CYS A 278 -16.25 -49.88 -4.83
N ASP A 279 -14.96 -50.17 -4.67
CA ASP A 279 -14.21 -51.05 -5.58
C ASP A 279 -13.69 -52.33 -4.90
N HIS A 280 -14.57 -53.08 -4.22
CA HIS A 280 -14.25 -54.36 -3.56
C HIS A 280 -13.10 -54.24 -2.54
N SER A 281 -13.35 -53.48 -1.47
CA SER A 281 -12.33 -53.16 -0.48
C SER A 281 -11.99 -54.37 0.39
N HIS A 282 -10.70 -54.73 0.39
CA HIS A 282 -10.07 -55.41 1.53
C HIS A 282 -10.03 -54.52 2.79
N PHE A 283 -10.82 -53.44 2.84
CA PHE A 283 -10.82 -52.43 3.89
C PHE A 283 -12.24 -52.19 4.38
N ASN A 284 -12.38 -52.10 5.69
CA ASN A 284 -13.58 -51.62 6.34
C ASN A 284 -13.36 -50.13 6.61
N CYS A 285 -13.89 -49.30 5.73
CA CYS A 285 -13.70 -47.87 5.75
C CYS A 285 -14.78 -47.21 6.60
N SER A 286 -14.37 -46.27 7.42
CA SER A 286 -15.27 -45.37 8.14
C SER A 286 -14.69 -43.96 8.11
N TYR A 287 -15.50 -42.94 8.38
CA TYR A 287 -15.03 -41.56 8.52
C TYR A 287 -15.37 -40.93 9.87
N ALA A 288 -14.53 -40.00 10.28
CA ALA A 288 -14.75 -39.10 11.41
C ALA A 288 -14.29 -37.69 11.03
N TYR A 289 -15.05 -36.68 11.44
CA TYR A 289 -14.71 -35.29 11.17
C TYR A 289 -14.71 -34.48 12.46
N ASN A 290 -13.78 -33.52 12.55
CA ASN A 290 -13.67 -32.62 13.70
C ASN A 290 -13.73 -33.37 15.05
N ILE A 291 -12.82 -34.31 15.23
CA ILE A 291 -12.72 -35.23 16.39
C ILE A 291 -12.59 -34.52 17.76
N PHE A 292 -12.49 -33.19 17.78
CA PHE A 292 -12.49 -32.38 19.01
C PHE A 292 -13.88 -31.90 19.42
N LYS A 293 -14.83 -31.82 18.50
CA LYS A 293 -16.14 -31.19 18.73
C LYS A 293 -17.32 -32.11 18.48
N ASN A 294 -17.15 -33.14 17.67
CA ASN A 294 -18.23 -34.04 17.28
C ASN A 294 -18.17 -35.35 18.09
N GLU A 295 -19.25 -35.65 18.82
CA GLU A 295 -19.39 -36.83 19.69
C GLU A 295 -19.35 -38.16 18.91
N GLU A 296 -20.14 -38.27 17.84
CA GLU A 296 -20.16 -39.45 16.96
C GLU A 296 -18.76 -39.74 16.36
N SER A 297 -18.02 -38.70 16.00
CA SER A 297 -16.66 -38.83 15.49
C SER A 297 -15.66 -39.24 16.57
N ILE A 298 -15.90 -38.88 17.84
CA ILE A 298 -15.10 -39.33 18.98
C ILE A 298 -15.37 -40.81 19.27
N GLU A 299 -16.62 -41.25 19.21
CA GLU A 299 -16.98 -42.67 19.37
C GLU A 299 -16.36 -43.54 18.28
N ARG A 300 -16.48 -43.14 17.01
CA ARG A 300 -15.86 -43.83 15.87
C ARG A 300 -14.33 -43.86 15.98
N LEU A 301 -13.71 -42.78 16.46
CA LEU A 301 -12.27 -42.74 16.76
C LEU A 301 -11.89 -43.72 17.88
N GLY A 302 -12.79 -43.93 18.86
CA GLY A 302 -12.63 -44.91 19.91
C GLY A 302 -12.51 -46.33 19.38
N ALA A 303 -13.38 -46.70 18.43
CA ALA A 303 -13.45 -48.05 17.86
C ALA A 303 -12.33 -48.37 16.84
N ALA A 304 -11.89 -47.38 16.06
CA ALA A 304 -10.91 -47.62 15.00
C ALA A 304 -9.47 -47.75 15.50
N GLN A 305 -8.63 -48.56 14.85
CA GLN A 305 -7.22 -48.72 15.21
C GLN A 305 -6.25 -48.06 14.21
N ASN A 306 -6.57 -48.08 12.90
CA ASN A 306 -5.77 -47.45 11.86
C ASN A 306 -6.42 -46.14 11.38
N ILE A 307 -5.63 -45.08 11.33
CA ILE A 307 -6.08 -43.74 11.00
C ILE A 307 -5.40 -43.27 9.71
N VAL A 308 -6.19 -42.74 8.78
CA VAL A 308 -5.71 -41.99 7.62
C VAL A 308 -6.22 -40.57 7.75
N PHE A 309 -5.31 -39.60 7.75
CA PHE A 309 -5.70 -38.20 7.78
C PHE A 309 -6.11 -37.72 6.40
N VAL A 310 -7.14 -36.89 6.34
CA VAL A 310 -7.62 -36.26 5.11
C VAL A 310 -7.66 -34.75 5.33
N ALA A 311 -6.92 -34.00 4.52
CA ALA A 311 -6.80 -32.56 4.67
C ALA A 311 -6.84 -31.83 3.34
N LYS A 312 -7.49 -30.67 3.31
CA LYS A 312 -7.37 -29.71 2.21
C LYS A 312 -6.05 -28.95 2.31
N GLY A 313 -5.49 -28.50 1.19
CA GLY A 313 -4.25 -27.72 1.15
C GLY A 313 -4.34 -26.38 1.92
N LYS A 314 -5.55 -25.90 2.21
CA LYS A 314 -5.84 -24.72 3.04
C LYS A 314 -6.11 -25.02 4.52
N SER A 315 -6.03 -26.29 4.93
CA SER A 315 -6.30 -26.66 6.32
C SER A 315 -5.16 -26.17 7.21
N GLU A 316 -5.46 -25.86 8.47
CA GLU A 316 -4.44 -25.38 9.40
C GLU A 316 -3.52 -26.52 9.83
N LEU A 317 -2.20 -26.37 9.62
CA LEU A 317 -1.20 -27.35 10.06
C LEU A 317 -1.34 -27.68 11.54
N ARG A 318 -1.57 -26.66 12.37
CA ARG A 318 -1.73 -26.83 13.82
C ARG A 318 -2.88 -27.76 14.17
N ALA A 319 -3.99 -27.67 13.45
CA ALA A 319 -5.14 -28.50 13.70
C ALA A 319 -4.86 -29.96 13.33
N ILE A 320 -4.21 -30.21 12.19
CA ILE A 320 -3.79 -31.56 11.78
C ILE A 320 -2.78 -32.16 12.78
N LEU A 321 -1.80 -31.38 13.23
CA LEU A 321 -0.82 -31.84 14.22
C LEU A 321 -1.48 -32.14 15.57
N ASN A 322 -2.45 -31.33 15.99
CA ASN A 322 -3.23 -31.61 17.20
C ASN A 322 -4.03 -32.91 17.05
N MET A 323 -4.65 -33.15 15.89
CA MET A 323 -5.37 -34.40 15.60
C MET A 323 -4.41 -35.60 15.65
N LYS A 324 -3.27 -35.51 14.96
CA LYS A 324 -2.19 -36.52 15.01
C LYS A 324 -1.79 -36.83 16.46
N ARG A 325 -1.45 -35.80 17.23
CA ARG A 325 -1.03 -35.96 18.62
C ARG A 325 -2.09 -36.62 19.49
N ARG A 326 -3.38 -36.35 19.23
CA ARG A 326 -4.48 -37.00 19.95
C ARG A 326 -4.60 -38.47 19.58
N CYS A 327 -4.52 -38.82 18.30
CA CYS A 327 -4.55 -40.20 17.85
C CYS A 327 -3.37 -41.02 18.41
N GLU A 328 -2.16 -40.45 18.41
CA GLU A 328 -0.97 -41.09 19.00
C GLU A 328 -1.12 -41.30 20.51
N LYS A 329 -1.65 -40.31 21.25
CA LYS A 329 -1.94 -40.45 22.68
C LYS A 329 -2.95 -41.55 22.99
N LEU A 330 -3.87 -41.81 22.06
CA LEU A 330 -4.87 -42.89 22.15
C LEU A 330 -4.33 -44.24 21.67
N GLY A 331 -3.03 -44.33 21.34
CA GLY A 331 -2.38 -45.56 20.87
C GLY A 331 -2.82 -46.01 19.48
N LYS A 332 -3.35 -45.09 18.66
CA LYS A 332 -3.82 -45.40 17.30
C LYS A 332 -2.64 -45.44 16.32
N SER A 333 -2.71 -46.34 15.34
CA SER A 333 -1.74 -46.43 14.25
C SER A 333 -2.08 -45.44 13.15
N ILE A 334 -1.15 -44.54 12.79
CA ILE A 334 -1.35 -43.59 11.71
C ILE A 334 -0.74 -44.18 10.43
N ALA A 335 -1.60 -44.52 9.47
CA ALA A 335 -1.21 -45.12 8.21
C ALA A 335 -0.69 -44.09 7.20
N GLY A 336 -1.26 -42.89 7.19
CA GLY A 336 -0.80 -41.82 6.31
C GLY A 336 -1.71 -40.59 6.25
N LEU A 337 -1.42 -39.72 5.29
CA LEU A 337 -2.11 -38.44 5.04
C LEU A 337 -2.44 -38.30 3.55
N ILE A 338 -3.67 -37.91 3.25
CA ILE A 338 -4.16 -37.55 1.91
C ILE A 338 -4.37 -36.04 1.85
N LEU A 339 -3.75 -35.39 0.86
CA LEU A 339 -3.76 -33.94 0.69
C LEU A 339 -4.58 -33.52 -0.53
N TYR A 340 -5.69 -32.85 -0.30
CA TYR A 340 -6.62 -32.33 -1.31
C TYR A 340 -6.36 -30.90 -1.74
#